data_AF-A0A423TRM8-F1
#
_entry.id   AF-A0A423TRM8-F1
#
_cell.length_a   1.000
_cell.length_b   1.000
_cell.length_c   1.000
_cell.angle_alpha   90.00
_cell.angle_beta   90.00
_cell.angle_gamma   90.00
#
_symmetry.space_group_name_H-M   'P 1'
#
loop_
_entity.id
_entity.type
_entity.pdbx_description
1 polymer ?
#
loop_
_entity_poly.entity_id
_entity_poly.type
_entity_poly.pdbx_seq_one_letter_code
_entity_poly.pdbx_strand_id
1 'polypeptide(L)'
;MKFLVVAAAVVACAGARSINSGWVLPAGNIGTSGILRKDGSTNLFGHDFAHSIISIGPAGIILKDGPPIQLDADLNMVGRSKRSTVGFVNNVGSIGRSGIVRKDGTIEQFDSALAHDIAYFGPTGIILKNGPPIHLNENLNTMGRTKRHTVGPSGMITSWGQAIQFKEPFATIILDGPSGFQLSDGTLVQKPAQ
;
A
#
# COMPACT_ATOMS: atom_id res chain seq x y z
N MET A 1 -47.66 -41.43 -25.89
CA MET A 1 -46.77 -41.00 -24.80
C MET A 1 -46.37 -39.56 -25.05
N LYS A 2 -46.86 -38.60 -24.25
CA LYS A 2 -46.55 -37.17 -24.40
C LYS A 2 -45.67 -36.78 -23.21
N PHE A 3 -44.41 -36.43 -23.47
CA PHE A 3 -43.50 -35.91 -22.44
C PHE A 3 -43.76 -34.42 -22.27
N LEU A 4 -44.19 -34.03 -21.07
CA LEU A 4 -44.35 -32.64 -20.67
C LEU A 4 -42.99 -32.12 -20.21
N VAL A 5 -42.38 -31.21 -20.97
CA VAL A 5 -41.16 -30.50 -20.53
C VAL A 5 -41.61 -29.31 -19.68
N VAL A 6 -41.31 -29.35 -18.38
CA VAL A 6 -41.53 -28.22 -17.47
C VAL A 6 -40.30 -27.33 -17.47
N ALA A 7 -40.37 -26.19 -18.16
CA ALA A 7 -39.35 -25.15 -18.10
C ALA A 7 -39.57 -24.28 -16.85
N ALA A 8 -38.64 -24.32 -15.90
CA ALA A 8 -38.67 -23.46 -14.71
C ALA A 8 -38.05 -22.09 -15.04
N ALA A 9 -38.89 -21.05 -15.09
CA ALA A 9 -38.45 -19.66 -15.21
C ALA A 9 -38.11 -19.11 -13.81
N VAL A 10 -36.85 -18.68 -13.61
CA VAL A 10 -36.44 -17.97 -12.38
C VAL A 10 -36.76 -16.48 -12.54
N VAL A 11 -37.80 -16.02 -11.85
CA VAL A 11 -38.18 -14.61 -11.74
C VAL A 11 -37.34 -13.98 -10.62
N ALA A 12 -36.49 -13.01 -10.96
CA ALA A 12 -35.81 -12.16 -9.97
C ALA A 12 -36.73 -11.00 -9.58
N CYS A 13 -37.46 -11.15 -8.46
CA CYS A 13 -38.21 -10.05 -7.85
C CYS A 13 -37.29 -9.28 -6.89
N ALA A 14 -37.12 -7.98 -7.14
CA ALA A 14 -36.48 -7.05 -6.22
C ALA A 14 -37.41 -6.77 -5.02
N GLY A 15 -37.41 -7.67 -4.04
CA GLY A 15 -38.07 -7.52 -2.74
C GLY A 15 -37.03 -7.58 -1.63
N ALA A 16 -37.26 -6.80 -0.56
CA ALA A 16 -36.40 -6.64 0.61
C ALA A 16 -35.56 -7.91 0.93
N ARG A 17 -34.24 -7.83 0.68
CA ARG A 17 -33.31 -8.94 0.92
C ARG A 17 -33.20 -9.14 2.43
N SER A 18 -33.70 -10.27 2.92
CA SER A 18 -33.42 -10.73 4.27
C SER A 18 -31.91 -10.79 4.47
N ILE A 19 -31.44 -10.24 5.58
CA ILE A 19 -30.01 -10.18 5.94
C ILE A 19 -29.40 -11.60 6.08
N ASN A 20 -30.27 -12.62 6.18
CA ASN A 20 -29.95 -14.05 6.25
C ASN A 20 -30.43 -14.85 5.01
N SER A 21 -30.92 -14.19 3.96
CA SER A 21 -31.22 -14.90 2.71
C SER A 21 -29.94 -15.11 1.92
N GLY A 22 -29.72 -16.36 1.52
CA GLY A 22 -28.57 -16.76 0.74
C GLY A 22 -28.32 -15.92 -0.52
N TRP A 23 -27.10 -15.97 -1.03
CA TRP A 23 -26.69 -15.27 -2.24
C TRP A 23 -26.64 -16.21 -3.43
N VAL A 24 -27.32 -15.83 -4.50
CA VAL A 24 -27.24 -16.51 -5.81
C VAL A 24 -26.26 -15.75 -6.67
N LEU A 25 -25.22 -16.44 -7.14
CA LEU A 25 -24.12 -15.92 -7.96
C LEU A 25 -23.98 -16.79 -9.22
N PRO A 26 -23.37 -16.29 -10.31
CA PRO A 26 -23.08 -17.11 -11.49
C PRO A 26 -22.22 -18.35 -11.19
N ALA A 27 -21.40 -18.27 -10.14
CA ALA A 27 -20.54 -19.36 -9.67
C ALA A 27 -21.26 -20.36 -8.76
N GLY A 28 -22.47 -20.06 -8.27
CA GLY A 28 -23.23 -20.94 -7.37
C GLY A 28 -24.12 -20.19 -6.36
N ASN A 29 -24.70 -20.95 -5.43
CA ASN A 29 -25.57 -20.45 -4.37
C ASN A 29 -24.86 -20.57 -3.01
N ILE A 30 -24.96 -19.53 -2.19
CA ILE A 30 -24.46 -19.53 -0.81
C ILE A 30 -25.66 -19.38 0.11
N GLY A 31 -25.86 -20.29 1.06
CA GLY A 31 -26.91 -20.22 2.06
C GLY A 31 -26.35 -20.36 3.47
N THR A 32 -27.24 -20.24 4.46
CA THR A 32 -26.90 -20.45 5.88
C THR A 32 -26.53 -21.91 6.19
N SER A 33 -26.95 -22.87 5.37
CA SER A 33 -26.65 -24.29 5.52
C SER A 33 -25.46 -24.78 4.68
N GLY A 34 -24.92 -23.95 3.79
CA GLY A 34 -23.79 -24.34 2.95
C GLY A 34 -23.71 -23.61 1.62
N ILE A 35 -22.71 -23.99 0.83
CA ILE A 35 -22.43 -23.46 -0.51
C ILE A 35 -22.70 -24.58 -1.53
N LEU A 36 -23.42 -24.27 -2.60
CA LEU A 36 -23.59 -25.11 -3.78
C LEU A 36 -22.91 -24.41 -4.96
N ARG A 37 -21.84 -24.99 -5.48
CA ARG A 37 -21.10 -24.43 -6.63
C ARG A 37 -21.74 -24.85 -7.95
N LYS A 38 -21.38 -24.14 -9.03
CA LYS A 38 -21.86 -24.41 -10.39
C LYS A 38 -21.50 -25.82 -10.89
N ASP A 39 -20.38 -26.36 -10.44
CA ASP A 39 -19.94 -27.73 -10.76
C ASP A 39 -20.74 -28.82 -10.01
N GLY A 40 -21.68 -28.43 -9.14
CA GLY A 40 -22.48 -29.32 -8.32
C GLY A 40 -21.81 -29.75 -7.01
N SER A 41 -20.56 -29.35 -6.77
CA SER A 41 -19.90 -29.58 -5.49
C SER A 41 -20.55 -28.75 -4.39
N THR A 42 -20.59 -29.33 -3.18
CA THR A 42 -21.19 -28.67 -2.01
C THR A 42 -20.18 -28.51 -0.90
N ASN A 43 -20.35 -27.45 -0.11
CA ASN A 43 -19.68 -27.27 1.16
C ASN A 43 -20.75 -27.07 2.22
N LEU A 44 -21.09 -28.13 2.95
CA LEU A 44 -22.14 -28.09 3.96
C LEU A 44 -21.60 -27.54 5.27
N PHE A 45 -22.36 -26.61 5.86
CA PHE A 45 -21.97 -25.99 7.11
C PHE A 45 -22.45 -26.83 8.29
N GLY A 46 -21.56 -27.01 9.28
CA GLY A 46 -21.94 -27.55 10.58
C GLY A 46 -22.90 -26.58 11.30
N HIS A 47 -23.64 -27.12 12.27
CA HIS A 47 -24.62 -26.36 13.05
C HIS A 47 -24.02 -25.09 13.68
N ASP A 48 -22.86 -25.21 14.31
CA ASP A 48 -22.25 -24.09 15.05
C ASP A 48 -21.77 -22.99 14.10
N PHE A 49 -21.20 -23.37 12.96
CA PHE A 49 -20.81 -22.43 11.92
C PHE A 49 -22.03 -21.72 11.35
N ALA A 50 -23.06 -22.46 10.94
CA ALA A 50 -24.30 -21.89 10.41
C ALA A 50 -24.96 -20.92 11.41
N HIS A 51 -24.95 -21.27 12.70
CA HIS A 51 -25.49 -20.43 13.74
C HIS A 51 -24.68 -19.16 13.95
N SER A 52 -23.36 -19.19 13.73
CA SER A 52 -22.48 -18.04 13.87
C SER A 52 -22.60 -17.03 12.72
N ILE A 53 -23.26 -17.34 11.61
CA ILE A 53 -23.36 -16.40 10.46
C ILE A 53 -24.23 -15.19 10.85
N ILE A 54 -23.67 -13.99 10.70
CA ILE A 54 -24.41 -12.72 10.80
C ILE A 54 -24.99 -12.35 9.44
N SER A 55 -24.14 -12.38 8.42
CA SER A 55 -24.51 -11.96 7.07
C SER A 55 -23.65 -12.65 6.04
N ILE A 56 -24.27 -12.93 4.90
CA ILE A 56 -23.60 -13.46 3.72
C ILE A 56 -23.55 -12.33 2.70
N GLY A 57 -22.47 -12.24 1.93
CA GLY A 57 -22.29 -11.28 0.84
C GLY A 57 -21.59 -11.92 -0.36
N PRO A 58 -21.50 -11.22 -1.50
CA PRO A 58 -20.91 -11.75 -2.72
C PRO A 58 -19.41 -12.07 -2.60
N ALA A 59 -18.72 -11.47 -1.62
CA ALA A 59 -17.28 -11.63 -1.41
C ALA A 59 -16.92 -12.44 -0.15
N GLY A 60 -17.91 -12.87 0.65
CA GLY A 60 -17.60 -13.47 1.95
C GLY A 60 -18.78 -13.67 2.90
N ILE A 61 -18.45 -14.25 4.05
CA ILE A 61 -19.36 -14.56 5.16
C ILE A 61 -18.84 -13.86 6.42
N ILE A 62 -19.71 -13.11 7.09
CA ILE A 62 -19.43 -12.46 8.37
C ILE A 62 -19.97 -13.35 9.48
N LEU A 63 -19.11 -13.62 10.46
CA LEU A 63 -19.40 -14.47 11.63
C LEU A 63 -19.62 -13.59 12.86
N LYS A 64 -20.38 -14.10 13.83
CA LYS A 64 -20.57 -13.50 15.17
C LYS A 64 -19.26 -13.47 15.93
N ASP A 65 -18.56 -14.59 15.88
CA ASP A 65 -17.33 -14.82 16.60
C ASP A 65 -16.24 -15.25 15.62
N GLY A 66 -15.22 -14.42 15.45
CA GLY A 66 -14.06 -14.72 14.61
C GLY A 66 -13.90 -13.82 13.38
N PRO A 67 -12.81 -14.01 12.62
CA PRO A 67 -12.53 -13.23 11.43
C PRO A 67 -13.54 -13.54 10.31
N PRO A 68 -13.92 -12.54 9.49
CA PRO A 68 -14.75 -12.79 8.32
C PRO A 68 -14.04 -13.71 7.34
N ILE A 69 -14.81 -14.57 6.69
CA ILE A 69 -14.33 -15.51 5.68
C ILE A 69 -14.52 -14.88 4.31
N GLN A 70 -13.48 -14.94 3.48
CA GLN A 70 -13.55 -14.48 2.10
C GLN A 70 -13.89 -15.65 1.18
N LEU A 71 -14.59 -15.35 0.09
CA LEU A 71 -14.86 -16.30 -0.97
C LEU A 71 -14.04 -15.89 -2.20
N ASP A 72 -13.42 -16.86 -2.85
CA ASP A 72 -12.83 -16.64 -4.17
C ASP A 72 -13.92 -16.56 -5.25
N ALA A 73 -13.52 -16.35 -6.50
CA ALA A 73 -14.45 -16.26 -7.63
C ALA A 73 -15.28 -17.55 -7.84
N ASP A 74 -14.78 -18.69 -7.37
CA ASP A 74 -15.40 -20.01 -7.49
C ASP A 74 -16.13 -20.43 -6.20
N LEU A 75 -16.34 -19.50 -5.27
CA LEU A 75 -17.00 -19.69 -3.97
C LEU A 75 -16.27 -20.65 -3.02
N ASN A 76 -14.95 -20.82 -3.17
CA ASN A 76 -14.16 -21.49 -2.17
C ASN A 76 -13.88 -20.55 -1.01
N MET A 77 -14.03 -21.07 0.20
CA MET A 77 -13.71 -20.37 1.43
C MET A 77 -12.19 -20.22 1.52
N VAL A 78 -11.71 -19.02 1.20
CA VAL A 78 -10.32 -18.64 1.37
C VAL A 78 -10.19 -17.95 2.71
N GLY A 79 -9.26 -18.45 3.53
CA GLY A 79 -8.85 -17.74 4.73
C GLY A 79 -8.49 -16.30 4.35
N ARG A 80 -8.83 -15.33 5.22
CA ARG A 80 -8.52 -13.93 4.98
C ARG A 80 -7.02 -13.78 4.71
N SER A 81 -6.66 -13.62 3.44
CA SER A 81 -5.30 -13.24 3.08
C SER A 81 -5.09 -11.85 3.66
N LYS A 82 -4.10 -11.69 4.55
CA LYS A 82 -3.71 -10.34 5.00
C LYS A 82 -3.39 -9.57 3.73
N ARG A 83 -4.16 -8.52 3.47
CA ARG A 83 -3.99 -7.63 2.31
C ARG A 83 -2.50 -7.30 2.23
N SER A 84 -1.90 -7.61 1.10
CA SER A 84 -0.46 -7.55 0.83
C SER A 84 0.22 -6.43 1.63
N THR A 85 1.15 -6.78 2.53
CA THR A 85 2.04 -5.85 3.24
C THR A 85 3.08 -5.22 2.31
N VAL A 86 2.78 -5.13 1.00
CA VAL A 86 3.67 -4.49 0.03
C VAL A 86 3.42 -2.98 0.13
N GLY A 87 4.04 -2.41 1.16
CA GLY A 87 3.89 -1.02 1.53
C GLY A 87 4.51 -0.73 2.89
N PHE A 88 4.65 0.55 3.20
CA PHE A 88 5.10 1.02 4.52
C PHE A 88 3.97 1.83 5.15
N VAL A 89 3.53 1.42 6.34
CA VAL A 89 2.45 2.10 7.06
C VAL A 89 3.01 2.62 8.37
N ASN A 90 2.76 3.89 8.66
CA ASN A 90 3.13 4.52 9.92
C ASN A 90 2.01 5.44 10.42
N ASN A 91 2.25 6.16 11.52
CA ASN A 91 1.23 7.00 12.16
C ASN A 91 0.82 8.24 11.34
N VAL A 92 1.56 8.57 10.28
CA VAL A 92 1.34 9.75 9.44
C VAL A 92 0.81 9.40 8.04
N GLY A 93 0.78 8.11 7.68
CA GLY A 93 0.17 7.65 6.43
C GLY A 93 0.51 6.21 6.05
N SER A 94 0.08 5.84 4.85
CA SER A 94 0.39 4.55 4.22
C SER A 94 0.97 4.75 2.83
N ILE A 95 2.06 4.05 2.55
CA ILE A 95 2.74 4.02 1.26
C ILE A 95 2.49 2.63 0.66
N GLY A 96 2.09 2.59 -0.61
CA GLY A 96 1.98 1.36 -1.39
C GLY A 96 2.58 1.54 -2.77
N ARG A 97 2.51 0.48 -3.58
CA ARG A 97 3.01 0.52 -4.98
C ARG A 97 2.33 1.54 -5.87
N SER A 98 1.08 1.87 -5.59
CA SER A 98 0.31 2.82 -6.40
C SER A 98 0.42 4.26 -5.92
N GLY A 99 1.00 4.51 -4.76
CA GLY A 99 1.06 5.86 -4.20
C GLY A 99 1.12 5.94 -2.69
N ILE A 100 0.97 7.15 -2.20
CA ILE A 100 1.01 7.54 -0.79
C ILE A 100 -0.36 8.10 -0.40
N VAL A 101 -0.89 7.63 0.72
CA VAL A 101 -2.06 8.19 1.39
C VAL A 101 -1.61 8.75 2.72
N ARG A 102 -1.75 10.06 2.91
CA ARG A 102 -1.35 10.75 4.14
C ARG A 102 -2.51 10.86 5.12
N LYS A 103 -2.19 11.10 6.38
CA LYS A 103 -3.20 11.26 7.46
C LYS A 103 -4.11 12.47 7.25
N ASP A 104 -3.62 13.49 6.57
CA ASP A 104 -4.41 14.67 6.18
C ASP A 104 -5.42 14.38 5.04
N GLY A 105 -5.43 13.15 4.51
CA GLY A 105 -6.30 12.72 3.43
C GLY A 105 -5.77 13.04 2.03
N THR A 106 -4.59 13.66 1.92
CA THR A 106 -3.97 13.89 0.62
C THR A 106 -3.41 12.58 0.05
N ILE A 107 -3.55 12.44 -1.27
CA ILE A 107 -3.13 11.25 -2.00
C ILE A 107 -2.14 11.68 -3.07
N GLU A 108 -0.98 11.04 -3.09
CA GLU A 108 -0.01 11.15 -4.17
C GLU A 108 -0.01 9.84 -4.94
N GLN A 109 -0.52 9.85 -6.17
CA GLN A 109 -0.55 8.67 -7.02
C GLN A 109 0.76 8.57 -7.80
N PHE A 110 1.39 7.40 -7.77
CA PHE A 110 2.55 7.13 -8.61
C PHE A 110 2.10 6.83 -10.03
N ASP A 111 2.91 7.26 -11.00
CA ASP A 111 2.72 6.81 -12.37
C ASP A 111 3.02 5.31 -12.49
N SER A 112 2.59 4.71 -13.60
CA SER A 112 2.80 3.27 -13.83
C SER A 112 4.28 2.91 -13.92
N ALA A 113 5.15 3.80 -14.41
CA ALA A 113 6.57 3.50 -14.57
C ALA A 113 7.27 3.40 -13.22
N LEU A 114 7.06 4.39 -12.36
CA LEU A 114 7.51 4.45 -10.99
C LEU A 114 6.97 3.27 -10.18
N ALA A 115 5.66 2.98 -10.27
CA ALA A 115 5.05 1.86 -9.55
C ALA A 115 5.70 0.50 -9.86
N HIS A 116 6.14 0.28 -11.10
CA HIS A 116 6.84 -0.93 -11.52
C HIS A 116 8.32 -0.95 -11.13
N ASP A 117 8.94 0.21 -11.00
CA ASP A 117 10.35 0.35 -10.66
C ASP A 117 10.61 0.24 -9.15
N ILE A 118 9.59 0.29 -8.30
CA ILE A 118 9.77 0.16 -6.85
C ILE A 118 10.30 -1.24 -6.49
N ALA A 119 11.47 -1.26 -5.85
CA ALA A 119 12.08 -2.44 -5.27
C ALA A 119 11.64 -2.63 -3.81
N TYR A 120 11.70 -1.57 -3.00
CA TYR A 120 11.51 -1.66 -1.56
C TYR A 120 11.00 -0.35 -0.95
N PHE A 121 10.25 -0.46 0.16
CA PHE A 121 9.77 0.68 0.96
C PHE A 121 10.45 0.67 2.33
N GLY A 122 11.15 1.76 2.66
CA GLY A 122 11.77 1.97 3.97
C GLY A 122 11.17 3.15 4.73
N PRO A 123 11.53 3.32 6.01
CA PRO A 123 11.00 4.40 6.86
C PRO A 123 11.32 5.81 6.35
N THR A 124 12.40 5.94 5.58
CA THR A 124 12.96 7.22 5.11
C THR A 124 12.84 7.40 3.60
N GLY A 125 12.29 6.41 2.86
CA GLY A 125 12.30 6.49 1.41
C GLY A 125 11.90 5.21 0.68
N ILE A 126 11.88 5.33 -0.65
CA ILE A 126 11.53 4.27 -1.59
C ILE A 126 12.76 3.96 -2.42
N ILE A 127 13.18 2.70 -2.42
CA ILE A 127 14.28 2.22 -3.25
C ILE A 127 13.71 1.79 -4.59
N LEU A 128 14.27 2.37 -5.64
CA LEU A 128 13.95 2.07 -7.03
C LEU A 128 14.93 1.02 -7.56
N LYS A 129 14.48 0.19 -8.50
CA LYS A 129 15.34 -0.77 -9.19
C LYS A 129 16.30 -0.04 -10.12
N ASN A 130 15.81 0.98 -10.81
CA ASN A 130 16.53 1.72 -11.83
C ASN A 130 16.42 3.23 -11.57
N GLY A 131 17.17 3.71 -10.59
CA GLY A 131 17.24 5.15 -10.33
C GLY A 131 17.81 5.50 -8.96
N PRO A 132 17.97 6.80 -8.68
CA PRO A 132 18.26 7.25 -7.32
C PRO A 132 17.06 6.94 -6.41
N PRO A 133 17.30 6.60 -5.12
CA PRO A 133 16.21 6.39 -4.18
C PRO A 133 15.43 7.68 -3.97
N ILE A 134 14.12 7.55 -3.79
CA ILE A 134 13.24 8.67 -3.43
C ILE A 134 13.25 8.80 -1.92
N HIS A 135 13.59 9.98 -1.42
CA HIS A 135 13.59 10.25 0.01
C HIS A 135 12.23 10.79 0.43
N LEU A 136 11.78 10.40 1.62
CA LEU A 136 10.55 10.86 2.22
C LEU A 136 10.86 11.65 3.49
N ASN A 137 10.14 12.74 3.71
CA ASN A 137 10.18 13.44 4.99
C ASN A 137 9.29 12.75 6.04
N GLU A 138 9.28 13.32 7.25
CA GLU A 138 8.42 12.88 8.36
C GLU A 138 6.91 12.92 8.06
N ASN A 139 6.48 13.66 7.03
CA ASN A 139 5.10 13.77 6.57
C ASN A 139 4.83 12.98 5.27
N LEU A 140 5.75 12.09 4.85
CA LEU A 140 5.66 11.29 3.63
C LEU A 140 5.59 12.12 2.33
N ASN A 141 6.17 13.31 2.33
CA ASN A 141 6.36 14.08 1.10
C ASN A 141 7.63 13.62 0.40
N THR A 142 7.52 13.39 -0.90
CA THR A 142 8.66 13.08 -1.76
C THR A 142 9.58 14.29 -1.81
N MET A 143 10.83 14.09 -1.38
CA MET A 143 11.85 15.12 -1.40
C MET A 143 12.89 14.77 -2.47
N GLY A 144 13.18 15.73 -3.34
CA GLY A 144 14.38 15.67 -4.15
C GLY A 144 15.62 15.60 -3.25
N ARG A 145 16.62 14.81 -3.66
CA ARG A 145 17.91 14.80 -2.96
C ARG A 145 18.58 16.16 -3.11
N THR A 146 18.42 17.05 -2.13
CA THR A 146 19.30 18.21 -2.00
C THR A 146 20.69 17.68 -1.66
N LYS A 147 21.66 17.85 -2.57
CA LYS A 147 23.07 17.59 -2.26
C LYS A 147 23.47 18.50 -1.09
N ARG A 148 23.92 17.91 0.01
CA ARG A 148 24.39 18.64 1.19
C ARG A 148 25.91 18.62 1.22
N HIS A 149 26.50 19.59 1.90
CA HIS A 149 27.91 19.57 2.24
C HIS A 149 28.16 18.48 3.27
N THR A 150 29.12 17.60 3.03
CA THR A 150 29.60 16.62 4.01
C THR A 150 30.82 17.23 4.69
N VAL A 151 30.68 17.63 5.96
CA VAL A 151 31.76 18.23 6.74
C VAL A 151 32.29 17.18 7.72
N GLY A 152 33.61 16.93 7.65
CA GLY A 152 34.34 16.09 8.59
C GLY A 152 35.38 16.91 9.37
N PRO A 153 36.07 16.29 10.35
CA PRO A 153 37.04 16.99 11.19
C PRO A 153 38.17 17.69 10.43
N SER A 154 38.59 17.18 9.28
CA SER A 154 39.76 17.70 8.54
C SER A 154 39.41 18.33 7.19
N GLY A 155 38.13 18.37 6.82
CA GLY A 155 37.74 18.87 5.52
C GLY A 155 36.26 18.67 5.21
N MET A 156 35.88 19.10 4.02
CA MET A 156 34.51 19.06 3.52
C MET A 156 34.47 18.57 2.08
N ILE A 157 33.45 17.79 1.76
CA ILE A 157 33.02 17.58 0.37
C ILE A 157 31.80 18.46 0.14
N THR A 158 31.91 19.39 -0.79
CA THR A 158 30.83 20.32 -1.10
C THR A 158 29.67 19.60 -1.81
N SER A 159 28.48 20.20 -1.76
CA SER A 159 27.31 19.72 -2.49
C SER A 159 27.54 19.57 -4.00
N TRP A 160 28.47 20.35 -4.58
CA TRP A 160 28.89 20.24 -5.99
C TRP A 160 30.05 19.27 -6.23
N GLY A 161 30.56 18.59 -5.19
CA GLY A 161 31.55 17.52 -5.30
C GLY A 161 33.01 17.95 -5.15
N GLN A 162 33.30 19.22 -4.89
CA GLN A 162 34.66 19.67 -4.59
C GLN A 162 35.07 19.25 -3.17
N ALA A 163 36.18 18.55 -3.04
CA ALA A 163 36.82 18.27 -1.77
C ALA A 163 37.69 19.47 -1.33
N ILE A 164 37.54 19.88 -0.07
CA ILE A 164 38.23 21.02 0.53
C ILE A 164 38.85 20.54 1.83
N GLN A 165 40.18 20.65 1.94
CA GLN A 165 40.88 20.36 3.18
C GLN A 165 40.94 21.61 4.05
N PHE A 166 40.61 21.47 5.33
CA PHE A 166 40.69 22.58 6.27
C PHE A 166 42.13 22.84 6.66
N LYS A 167 42.46 24.11 6.91
CA LYS A 167 43.77 24.49 7.44
C LYS A 167 43.89 24.12 8.91
N GLU A 168 42.79 24.27 9.64
CA GLU A 168 42.68 23.90 11.04
C GLU A 168 41.67 22.77 11.21
N PRO A 169 41.93 21.81 12.11
CA PRO A 169 40.98 20.75 12.41
C PRO A 169 39.72 21.33 13.05
N PHE A 170 38.58 20.70 12.76
CA PHE A 170 37.23 21.05 13.24
C PHE A 170 36.70 22.40 12.74
N ALA A 171 37.20 22.90 11.61
CA ALA A 171 36.61 24.09 11.00
C ALA A 171 35.13 23.84 10.62
N THR A 172 34.27 24.81 10.91
CA THR A 172 32.82 24.74 10.64
C THR A 172 32.40 25.89 9.73
N ILE A 173 31.27 25.73 9.02
CA ILE A 173 30.70 26.80 8.19
C ILE A 173 30.01 27.81 9.12
N ILE A 174 30.52 29.03 9.20
CA ILE A 174 29.93 30.12 10.00
C ILE A 174 28.85 30.84 9.21
N LEU A 175 29.07 31.07 7.91
CA LEU A 175 28.13 31.79 7.04
C LEU A 175 28.05 31.09 5.69
N ASP A 176 26.83 30.80 5.23
CA ASP A 176 26.55 30.29 3.89
C ASP A 176 25.80 31.36 3.08
N GLY A 177 26.53 32.04 2.20
CA GLY A 177 26.02 33.12 1.34
C GLY A 177 25.74 32.67 -0.09
N PRO A 178 25.09 33.50 -0.92
CA PRO A 178 24.76 33.15 -2.31
C PRO A 178 25.99 32.82 -3.16
N SER A 179 27.13 33.46 -2.91
CA SER A 179 28.36 33.33 -3.71
C SER A 179 29.41 32.41 -3.11
N GLY A 180 29.25 31.96 -1.88
CA GLY A 180 30.33 31.33 -1.11
C GLY A 180 29.94 31.03 0.32
N PHE A 181 30.84 30.38 1.05
CA PHE A 181 30.73 30.21 2.49
C PHE A 181 32.03 30.59 3.20
N GLN A 182 31.90 31.06 4.43
CA GLN A 182 33.00 31.38 5.32
C GLN A 182 33.15 30.28 6.38
N LEU A 183 34.36 29.76 6.53
CA LEU A 183 34.73 28.80 7.56
C LEU A 183 35.18 29.51 8.84
N SER A 184 35.15 28.78 9.96
CA SER A 184 35.55 29.30 11.27
C SER A 184 37.04 29.61 11.41
N ASP A 185 37.86 29.03 10.54
CA ASP A 185 39.29 29.35 10.40
C ASP A 185 39.54 30.63 9.56
N GLY A 186 38.47 31.33 9.17
CA GLY A 186 38.53 32.54 8.33
C GLY A 186 38.67 32.26 6.84
N THR A 187 38.73 31.00 6.41
CA THR A 187 38.83 30.65 4.99
C THR A 187 37.52 30.96 4.26
N LEU A 188 37.63 31.60 3.10
CA LEU A 188 36.51 31.86 2.20
C LEU A 188 36.52 30.82 1.06
N VAL A 189 35.40 30.17 0.84
CA VAL A 189 35.20 29.23 -0.28
C VAL A 189 34.15 29.80 -1.21
N GLN A 190 34.50 29.91 -2.49
CA GLN A 190 33.60 30.39 -3.53
C GLN A 190 32.75 29.24 -4.09
N LYS A 191 31.45 29.49 -4.28
CA LYS A 191 30.58 28.57 -5.02
C LYS A 191 30.88 28.68 -6.51
N PRO A 192 30.83 27.57 -7.27
CA PRO A 192 30.93 27.63 -8.72
C PRO A 192 29.83 28.54 -9.28
N ALA A 193 30.11 29.22 -10.40
CA ALA A 193 29.09 29.97 -11.12
C ALA A 193 27.93 29.02 -11.48
N GLN A 194 26.72 29.38 -11.07
CA GLN A 194 25.51 28.62 -11.40
C GLN A 194 25.04 28.94 -12.81
#